data_AF-A0A6I6KA08-F1
#
_entry.id   AF-A0A6I6KA08-F1
#
_cell.length_a   1.000
_cell.length_b   1.000
_cell.length_c   1.000
_cell.angle_alpha   90.00
_cell.angle_beta   90.00
_cell.angle_gamma   90.00
#
_symmetry.space_group_name_H-M   'P 1'
#
loop_
_entity.id
_entity.type
_entity.pdbx_description
1 polymer ?
#
loop_
_entity_poly.entity_id
_entity_poly.type
_entity_poly.pdbx_seq_one_letter_code
_entity_poly.pdbx_strand_id
1 'polypeptide(L)'
;MNRIYLKILFVGALLSMACTTKVSEWVLLNSDSEKYLLVYFHKNELTQSENQQNKVLENQFAPANLIFKTMKRTDIEKPYYALYFNNRIIAEYAGSEELKHIARSPVREKIGDDLMAGQLCVMVYLKCGNTEKDEKGLKVIHKTLENSPFGNVISLVELDRNSVDESLLVSMLLNVESDLKDIDEPMVFGVFGRFRALEPLLAKGISEENINLMIDFFTADCSCLIKDHLPGSSILCNTNWEDPQPALVNSILDANSELMHH
;
A
#
# COMPACT_ATOMS: atom_id res chain seq x y z
N MET A 1 52.37 10.10 2.74
CA MET A 1 51.11 9.37 2.54
C MET A 1 50.18 10.27 1.72
N ASN A 2 49.98 9.96 0.44
CA ASN A 2 49.45 10.91 -0.54
C ASN A 2 47.96 11.23 -0.29
N ARG A 3 47.61 12.52 -0.27
CA ARG A 3 46.25 13.07 -0.05
C ARG A 3 45.19 12.48 -1.01
N ILE A 4 45.63 11.93 -2.14
CA ILE A 4 44.81 11.23 -3.15
C ILE A 4 44.39 9.84 -2.66
N TYR A 5 45.28 9.09 -2.00
CA TYR A 5 44.94 7.79 -1.41
C TYR A 5 43.92 7.94 -0.28
N LEU A 6 44.00 9.00 0.52
CA LEU A 6 43.01 9.29 1.58
C LEU A 6 41.61 9.59 1.00
N LYS A 7 41.53 10.27 -0.15
CA LYS A 7 40.26 10.55 -0.84
C LYS A 7 39.68 9.29 -1.50
N ILE A 8 40.51 8.43 -2.08
CA ILE A 8 40.06 7.16 -2.67
C ILE A 8 39.56 6.20 -1.57
N LEU A 9 40.20 6.21 -0.38
CA LEU A 9 39.76 5.41 0.76
C LEU A 9 38.42 5.90 1.34
N PHE A 10 38.18 7.23 1.35
CA PHE A 10 36.90 7.82 1.75
C PHE A 10 35.77 7.55 0.75
N VAL A 11 36.03 7.64 -0.56
CA VAL A 11 35.03 7.34 -1.60
C VAL A 11 34.78 5.83 -1.72
N GLY A 12 35.79 5.00 -1.51
CA GLY A 12 35.67 3.56 -1.42
C GLY A 12 34.83 3.10 -0.23
N ALA A 13 35.00 3.74 0.95
CA ALA A 13 34.20 3.45 2.15
C ALA A 13 32.72 3.88 2.00
N LEU A 14 32.45 4.95 1.25
CA LEU A 14 31.09 5.40 0.93
C LEU A 14 30.39 4.52 -0.12
N LEU A 15 31.15 3.88 -1.02
CA LEU A 15 30.62 2.95 -2.03
C LEU A 15 30.55 1.49 -1.54
N SER A 16 31.30 1.15 -0.49
CA SER A 16 31.31 -0.19 0.12
C SER A 16 30.34 -0.36 1.30
N MET A 17 29.55 0.66 1.64
CA MET A 17 28.32 0.44 2.39
C MET A 17 27.32 -0.22 1.43
N ALA A 18 27.47 -1.54 1.25
CA ALA A 18 26.39 -2.36 0.73
C ALA A 18 25.13 -1.99 1.51
N CYS A 19 24.08 -1.62 0.80
CA CYS A 19 22.91 -0.93 1.30
C CYS A 19 22.22 -1.77 2.39
N THR A 20 22.52 -1.54 3.68
CA THR A 20 21.86 -2.19 4.82
C THR A 20 20.43 -1.68 5.04
N THR A 21 19.96 -0.78 4.18
CA THR A 21 18.59 -0.28 4.18
C THR A 21 17.64 -1.45 3.93
N LYS A 22 16.65 -1.57 4.81
CA LYS A 22 15.64 -2.61 4.76
C LYS A 22 14.69 -2.38 3.59
N VAL A 23 14.10 -3.44 3.05
CA VAL A 23 13.17 -3.38 1.91
C VAL A 23 12.04 -2.37 2.18
N SER A 24 11.44 -2.43 3.37
CA SER A 24 10.36 -1.54 3.80
C SER A 24 10.74 -0.05 3.74
N GLU A 25 11.86 0.31 4.35
CA GLU A 25 12.40 1.67 4.39
C GLU A 25 12.82 2.14 2.99
N TRP A 26 13.52 1.30 2.24
CA TRP A 26 13.99 1.64 0.90
C TRP A 26 12.81 1.97 -0.02
N VAL A 27 11.75 1.16 0.03
CA VAL A 27 10.54 1.37 -0.80
C VAL A 27 9.81 2.64 -0.40
N LEU A 28 9.69 2.95 0.89
CA LEU A 28 9.06 4.19 1.36
C LEU A 28 9.77 5.44 0.81
N LEU A 29 11.11 5.41 0.83
CA LEU A 29 11.95 6.55 0.44
C LEU A 29 12.12 6.69 -1.08
N ASN A 30 12.15 5.59 -1.83
CA ASN A 30 12.66 5.60 -3.21
C ASN A 30 11.66 5.12 -4.26
N SER A 31 10.56 4.46 -3.88
CA SER A 31 9.61 3.90 -4.85
C SER A 31 8.46 4.87 -5.13
N ASP A 32 8.10 5.01 -6.40
CA ASP A 32 6.88 5.71 -6.80
C ASP A 32 5.68 4.76 -6.77
N SER A 33 4.55 5.24 -6.25
CA SER A 33 3.31 4.48 -6.28
C SER A 33 2.76 4.43 -7.71
N GLU A 34 2.31 3.23 -8.13
CA GLU A 34 1.58 3.04 -9.37
C GLU A 34 0.31 3.92 -9.36
N LYS A 35 -0.09 4.39 -10.53
CA LYS A 35 -1.15 5.39 -10.67
C LYS A 35 -2.48 4.74 -11.03
N TYR A 36 -3.52 5.14 -10.31
CA TYR A 36 -4.91 4.91 -10.70
C TYR A 36 -5.30 5.87 -11.82
N LEU A 37 -6.24 5.46 -12.66
CA LEU A 37 -6.79 6.29 -13.73
C LEU A 37 -8.30 6.47 -13.50
N LEU A 38 -8.72 7.70 -13.16
CA LEU A 38 -10.13 8.08 -13.13
C LEU A 38 -10.51 8.69 -14.48
N VAL A 39 -11.43 8.04 -15.19
CA VAL A 39 -11.93 8.52 -16.49
C VAL A 39 -13.36 9.00 -16.36
N TYR A 40 -13.63 10.21 -16.80
CA TYR A 40 -14.98 10.69 -17.05
C TYR A 40 -15.38 10.38 -18.50
N PHE A 41 -16.30 9.44 -18.68
CA PHE A 41 -16.84 9.10 -19.99
C PHE A 41 -18.04 9.97 -20.31
N HIS A 42 -18.06 10.54 -21.52
CA HIS A 42 -19.14 11.42 -21.97
C HIS A 42 -19.45 11.21 -23.45
N LYS A 43 -20.71 11.41 -23.85
CA LYS A 43 -21.14 11.24 -25.26
C LYS A 43 -21.09 12.52 -26.07
N ASN A 44 -21.55 13.60 -25.46
CA ASN A 44 -21.63 14.92 -26.08
C ASN A 44 -20.39 15.74 -25.75
N GLU A 45 -20.26 16.92 -26.37
CA GLU A 45 -19.25 17.89 -25.95
C GLU A 45 -19.48 18.32 -24.50
N LEU A 46 -18.39 18.50 -23.75
CA LEU A 46 -18.46 18.93 -22.36
C LEU A 46 -19.01 20.34 -22.25
N THR A 47 -20.03 20.50 -21.41
CA THR A 47 -20.55 21.80 -21.01
C THR A 47 -19.52 22.60 -20.20
N GLN A 48 -19.70 23.91 -20.07
CA GLN A 48 -18.84 24.73 -19.20
C GLN A 48 -18.89 24.26 -17.74
N SER A 49 -20.07 23.84 -17.26
CA SER A 49 -20.24 23.31 -15.91
C SER A 49 -19.45 22.02 -15.69
N GLU A 50 -19.50 21.08 -16.63
CA GLU A 50 -18.74 19.83 -16.55
C GLU A 50 -17.24 20.08 -16.60
N ASN A 51 -16.76 21.01 -17.44
CA ASN A 51 -15.35 21.39 -17.48
C ASN A 51 -14.89 21.98 -16.15
N GLN A 52 -15.68 22.86 -15.53
CA GLN A 52 -15.34 23.45 -14.24
C GLN A 52 -15.32 22.40 -13.13
N GLN A 53 -16.32 21.52 -13.08
CA GLN A 53 -16.38 20.42 -12.11
C GLN A 53 -15.19 19.48 -12.26
N ASN A 54 -14.87 19.08 -13.49
CA ASN A 54 -13.75 18.18 -13.78
C ASN A 54 -12.39 18.80 -13.38
N LYS A 55 -12.21 20.11 -13.58
CA LYS A 55 -11.01 20.83 -13.12
C LYS A 55 -10.91 20.89 -11.59
N VAL A 56 -12.04 21.02 -10.89
CA VAL A 56 -12.06 20.95 -9.42
C VAL A 56 -11.64 19.57 -8.93
N LEU A 57 -12.15 18.51 -9.56
CA LEU A 57 -11.78 17.13 -9.23
C LEU A 57 -10.30 16.86 -9.49
N GLU A 58 -9.77 17.32 -10.63
CA GLU A 58 -8.34 17.19 -10.96
C GLU A 58 -7.45 17.83 -9.89
N ASN A 59 -7.78 19.05 -9.44
CA ASN A 59 -7.06 19.72 -8.36
C ASN A 59 -7.22 18.99 -7.01
N GLN A 60 -8.42 18.48 -6.72
CA GLN A 60 -8.70 17.75 -5.47
C GLN A 60 -7.88 16.46 -5.37
N PHE A 61 -7.68 15.75 -6.49
CA PHE A 61 -6.94 14.49 -6.53
C PHE A 61 -5.46 14.65 -6.93
N ALA A 62 -4.99 15.88 -7.18
CA ALA A 62 -3.59 16.18 -7.44
C ALA A 62 -2.62 15.60 -6.39
N PRO A 63 -2.93 15.58 -5.07
CA PRO A 63 -2.05 14.97 -4.09
C PRO A 63 -2.27 13.47 -3.97
N ALA A 64 -2.96 12.76 -4.87
CA ALA A 64 -3.13 11.32 -4.82
C ALA A 64 -2.35 10.62 -5.94
N ASN A 65 -2.10 9.32 -5.81
CA ASN A 65 -1.57 8.50 -6.91
C ASN A 65 -2.67 8.21 -7.95
N LEU A 66 -3.32 9.27 -8.45
CA LEU A 66 -4.45 9.23 -9.36
C LEU A 66 -4.25 10.21 -10.50
N ILE A 67 -4.58 9.77 -11.71
CA ILE A 67 -4.62 10.60 -12.91
C ILE A 67 -6.08 10.73 -13.33
N PHE A 68 -6.53 11.96 -13.57
CA PHE A 68 -7.86 12.24 -14.09
C PHE A 68 -7.81 12.46 -15.61
N LYS A 69 -8.75 11.86 -16.35
CA LYS A 69 -8.93 12.07 -17.79
C LYS A 69 -10.40 12.15 -18.17
N THR A 70 -10.69 12.78 -19.30
CA THR A 70 -12.00 12.72 -19.95
C THR A 70 -11.90 11.91 -21.24
N MET A 71 -12.95 11.17 -21.60
CA MET A 71 -12.99 10.40 -22.83
C MET A 71 -14.38 10.40 -23.46
N LYS A 72 -14.43 10.71 -24.76
CA LYS A 72 -15.68 10.66 -25.52
C LYS A 72 -16.01 9.22 -25.92
N ARG A 73 -17.23 8.77 -25.65
CA ARG A 73 -17.76 7.45 -26.02
C ARG A 73 -19.15 7.56 -26.63
N THR A 74 -19.39 6.89 -27.75
CA THR A 74 -20.68 6.93 -28.46
C THR A 74 -21.66 5.84 -28.00
N ASP A 75 -21.13 4.80 -27.36
CA ASP A 75 -21.79 3.57 -26.92
C ASP A 75 -22.37 3.67 -25.50
N ILE A 76 -22.34 4.85 -24.88
CA ILE A 76 -22.85 5.08 -23.52
C ILE A 76 -24.17 5.86 -23.57
N GLU A 77 -25.09 5.54 -22.67
CA GLU A 77 -26.38 6.23 -22.56
C GLU A 77 -26.27 7.55 -21.78
N LYS A 78 -25.50 7.52 -20.69
CA LYS A 78 -25.28 8.65 -19.77
C LYS A 78 -23.79 8.76 -19.45
N PRO A 79 -23.29 9.98 -19.19
CA PRO A 79 -21.92 10.14 -18.71
C PRO A 79 -21.75 9.52 -17.32
N TYR A 80 -20.55 9.02 -17.04
CA TYR A 80 -20.21 8.39 -15.77
C TYR A 80 -18.69 8.45 -15.54
N TYR A 81 -18.26 8.18 -14.31
CA TYR A 81 -16.85 8.05 -13.97
C TYR A 81 -16.48 6.58 -13.77
N ALA A 82 -15.29 6.18 -14.20
CA ALA A 82 -14.75 4.86 -13.94
C ALA A 82 -13.32 4.97 -13.43
N LEU A 83 -13.04 4.28 -12.33
CA LEU A 83 -11.72 4.19 -11.73
C LEU A 83 -11.05 2.89 -12.20
N TYR A 84 -9.89 3.03 -12.79
CA TYR A 84 -9.07 1.93 -13.30
C TYR A 84 -7.77 1.80 -12.52
N PHE A 85 -7.31 0.55 -12.42
CA PHE A 85 -5.96 0.20 -11.99
C PHE A 85 -5.48 -1.01 -12.79
N ASN A 86 -4.29 -0.95 -13.38
CA ASN A 86 -3.71 -2.02 -14.21
C ASN A 86 -4.70 -2.61 -15.24
N ASN A 87 -5.37 -1.72 -16.00
CA ASN A 87 -6.39 -2.04 -17.02
C ASN A 87 -7.65 -2.77 -16.51
N ARG A 88 -7.87 -2.83 -15.19
CA ARG A 88 -9.07 -3.39 -14.56
C ARG A 88 -9.94 -2.26 -14.03
N ILE A 89 -11.26 -2.43 -14.11
CA ILE A 89 -12.23 -1.52 -13.47
C ILE A 89 -12.28 -1.86 -11.99
N ILE A 90 -12.03 -0.85 -11.15
CA ILE A 90 -12.09 -0.94 -9.69
C ILE A 90 -13.46 -0.50 -9.17
N ALA A 91 -13.99 0.59 -9.72
CA ALA A 91 -15.30 1.14 -9.37
C ALA A 91 -15.85 2.05 -10.49
N GLU A 92 -17.17 2.17 -10.54
CA GLU A 92 -17.89 3.11 -11.42
C GLU A 92 -18.80 4.00 -10.58
N TYR A 93 -18.96 5.25 -11.03
CA TYR A 93 -19.73 6.27 -10.32
C TYR A 93 -20.64 7.01 -11.29
N ALA A 94 -21.91 7.18 -10.90
CA ALA A 94 -22.89 7.84 -11.77
C ALA A 94 -22.70 9.36 -11.85
N GLY A 95 -22.03 9.97 -10.86
CA GLY A 95 -21.78 11.40 -10.81
C GLY A 95 -20.64 11.80 -9.87
N SER A 96 -20.27 13.09 -9.91
CA SER A 96 -19.15 13.62 -9.13
C SER A 96 -19.38 13.61 -7.63
N GLU A 97 -20.63 13.63 -7.18
CA GLU A 97 -20.97 13.64 -5.75
C GLU A 97 -20.49 12.37 -5.03
N GLU A 98 -20.45 11.23 -5.74
CA GLU A 98 -19.97 9.95 -5.22
C GLU A 98 -18.44 9.90 -5.10
N LEU A 99 -17.72 10.74 -5.86
CA LEU A 99 -16.25 10.78 -5.86
C LEU A 99 -15.67 11.37 -4.57
N LYS A 100 -16.49 11.98 -3.71
CA LYS A 100 -16.06 12.50 -2.40
C LYS A 100 -15.47 11.40 -1.51
N HIS A 101 -15.94 10.16 -1.69
CA HIS A 101 -15.49 8.99 -0.93
C HIS A 101 -14.21 8.37 -1.49
N ILE A 102 -13.78 8.73 -2.71
CA ILE A 102 -12.53 8.23 -3.30
C ILE A 102 -11.30 8.73 -2.53
N ALA A 103 -11.32 10.00 -2.09
CA ALA A 103 -10.18 10.62 -1.43
C ALA A 103 -10.11 10.33 0.08
N ARG A 104 -11.22 9.94 0.72
CA ARG A 104 -11.30 9.82 2.18
C ARG A 104 -11.45 8.38 2.59
N SER A 105 -10.66 7.97 3.57
CA SER A 105 -10.71 6.65 4.16
C SER A 105 -9.92 6.72 5.46
N PRO A 106 -10.60 6.70 6.61
CA PRO A 106 -9.95 6.68 7.91
C PRO A 106 -8.91 5.56 8.03
N VAL A 107 -9.17 4.39 7.42
CA VAL A 107 -8.21 3.28 7.43
C VAL A 107 -6.97 3.61 6.61
N ARG A 108 -7.11 4.18 5.41
CA ARG A 108 -5.95 4.61 4.59
C ARG A 108 -5.14 5.72 5.26
N GLU A 109 -5.82 6.69 5.89
CA GLU A 109 -5.17 7.76 6.65
C GLU A 109 -4.34 7.17 7.80
N LYS A 110 -4.94 6.28 8.60
CA LYS A 110 -4.23 5.58 9.68
C LYS A 110 -3.02 4.79 9.17
N ILE A 111 -3.17 4.03 8.08
CA ILE A 111 -2.04 3.26 7.54
C ILE A 111 -0.92 4.20 7.07
N GLY A 112 -1.27 5.30 6.40
CA GLY A 112 -0.30 6.33 6.01
C GLY A 112 0.44 6.90 7.21
N ASP A 113 -0.28 7.28 8.27
CA ASP A 113 0.28 7.82 9.51
C ASP A 113 1.23 6.83 10.20
N ASP A 114 0.83 5.57 10.32
CA ASP A 114 1.65 4.51 10.92
C ASP A 114 2.96 4.31 10.13
N LEU A 115 2.88 4.23 8.79
CA LEU A 115 4.06 4.06 7.93
C LEU A 115 4.99 5.29 8.00
N MET A 116 4.44 6.49 8.01
CA MET A 116 5.20 7.74 8.17
C MET A 116 5.83 7.88 9.55
N ALA A 117 5.25 7.25 10.57
CA ALA A 117 5.80 7.15 11.92
C ALA A 117 6.94 6.11 12.05
N GLY A 118 7.34 5.47 10.95
CA GLY A 118 8.46 4.53 10.91
C GLY A 118 8.08 3.09 11.24
N GLN A 119 6.79 2.74 11.27
CA GLN A 119 6.37 1.34 11.38
C GLN A 119 6.92 0.52 10.20
N LEU A 120 7.32 -0.72 10.47
CA LEU A 120 7.86 -1.66 9.49
C LEU A 120 6.84 -1.94 8.37
N CYS A 121 5.61 -2.21 8.78
CA CYS A 121 4.46 -2.39 7.91
C CYS A 121 3.17 -2.24 8.73
N VAL A 122 2.05 -2.19 8.02
CA VAL A 122 0.70 -2.31 8.60
C VAL A 122 0.04 -3.56 8.04
N MET A 123 -0.29 -4.49 8.93
CA MET A 123 -1.12 -5.64 8.61
C MET A 123 -2.58 -5.22 8.58
N VAL A 124 -3.21 -5.30 7.42
CA VAL A 124 -4.65 -5.04 7.26
C VAL A 124 -5.38 -6.37 7.28
N TYR A 125 -6.14 -6.61 8.35
CA TYR A 125 -6.98 -7.79 8.52
C TYR A 125 -8.37 -7.54 7.95
N LEU A 126 -8.65 -8.08 6.77
CA LEU A 126 -9.95 -8.03 6.13
C LEU A 126 -10.83 -9.16 6.67
N LYS A 127 -11.82 -8.80 7.48
CA LYS A 127 -12.80 -9.70 8.08
C LYS A 127 -13.74 -10.24 7.02
N CYS A 128 -14.09 -11.52 7.11
CA CYS A 128 -15.02 -12.16 6.17
C CYS A 128 -16.49 -12.09 6.63
N GLY A 129 -16.74 -11.63 7.86
CA GLY A 129 -18.09 -11.57 8.44
C GLY A 129 -18.52 -12.86 9.14
N ASN A 130 -17.68 -13.89 9.13
CA ASN A 130 -17.84 -15.07 10.00
C ASN A 130 -17.01 -14.89 11.27
N THR A 131 -17.68 -14.62 12.39
CA THR A 131 -17.06 -14.33 13.68
C THR A 131 -16.06 -15.40 14.11
N GLU A 132 -16.38 -16.69 13.97
CA GLU A 132 -15.50 -17.79 14.39
C GLU A 132 -14.19 -17.78 13.58
N LYS A 133 -14.29 -17.60 12.25
CA LYS A 133 -13.12 -17.53 11.37
C LYS A 133 -12.29 -16.28 11.62
N ASP A 134 -12.96 -15.14 11.78
CA ASP A 134 -12.30 -13.84 12.00
C ASP A 134 -11.55 -13.84 13.34
N GLU A 135 -12.18 -14.28 14.42
CA GLU A 135 -11.53 -14.38 15.75
C GLU A 135 -10.35 -15.36 15.73
N LYS A 136 -10.49 -16.49 15.01
CA LYS A 136 -9.41 -17.46 14.88
C LYS A 136 -8.19 -16.86 14.17
N GLY A 137 -8.39 -16.14 13.07
CA GLY A 137 -7.30 -15.51 12.33
C GLY A 137 -6.62 -14.40 13.13
N LEU A 138 -7.41 -13.51 13.76
CA LEU A 138 -6.88 -12.45 14.63
C LEU A 138 -6.05 -13.01 15.78
N LYS A 139 -6.52 -14.09 16.42
CA LYS A 139 -5.78 -14.74 17.51
C LYS A 139 -4.40 -15.26 17.07
N VAL A 140 -4.30 -15.79 15.85
CA VAL A 140 -3.02 -16.24 15.28
C VAL A 140 -2.08 -15.05 15.07
N ILE A 141 -2.58 -13.95 14.51
CA ILE A 141 -1.80 -12.74 14.28
C ILE A 141 -1.30 -12.15 15.59
N HIS A 142 -2.19 -11.92 16.56
CA HIS A 142 -1.80 -11.39 17.87
C HIS A 142 -0.73 -12.25 18.55
N LYS A 143 -0.93 -13.57 18.62
CA LYS A 143 0.05 -14.48 19.20
C LYS A 143 1.39 -14.41 18.45
N THR A 144 1.37 -14.32 17.13
CA THR A 144 2.60 -14.28 16.32
C THR A 144 3.37 -12.98 16.55
N LEU A 145 2.66 -11.84 16.57
CA LEU A 145 3.27 -10.53 16.83
C LEU A 145 3.79 -10.42 18.26
N GLU A 146 3.09 -10.95 19.26
CA GLU A 146 3.56 -10.98 20.66
C GLU A 146 4.88 -11.75 20.82
N ASN A 147 5.10 -12.79 20.01
CA ASN A 147 6.30 -13.61 20.05
C ASN A 147 7.39 -13.14 19.07
N SER A 148 7.09 -12.17 18.20
CA SER A 148 8.03 -11.67 17.20
C SER A 148 8.90 -10.55 17.79
N PRO A 149 10.22 -10.54 17.55
CA PRO A 149 11.06 -9.41 17.93
C PRO A 149 10.67 -8.10 17.23
N PHE A 150 9.89 -8.17 16.15
CA PHE A 150 9.43 -7.03 15.36
C PHE A 150 7.97 -6.64 15.66
N GLY A 151 7.29 -7.33 16.58
CA GLY A 151 5.85 -7.14 16.82
C GLY A 151 5.44 -5.72 17.22
N ASN A 152 6.34 -4.98 17.90
CA ASN A 152 6.09 -3.60 18.35
C ASN A 152 6.26 -2.54 17.24
N VAL A 153 6.78 -2.91 16.08
CA VAL A 153 6.93 -2.03 14.91
C VAL A 153 6.00 -2.45 13.77
N ILE A 154 5.05 -3.34 14.03
CA ILE A 154 4.02 -3.77 13.09
C ILE A 154 2.67 -3.34 13.65
N SER A 155 1.94 -2.53 12.88
CA SER A 155 0.58 -2.15 13.25
C SER A 155 -0.43 -3.13 12.68
N LEU A 156 -1.49 -3.43 13.43
CA LEU A 156 -2.62 -4.27 12.97
C LEU A 156 -3.86 -3.40 12.87
N VAL A 157 -4.50 -3.41 11.71
CA VAL A 157 -5.76 -2.69 11.45
C VAL A 157 -6.81 -3.67 10.96
N GLU A 158 -7.95 -3.71 11.64
CA GLU A 158 -9.11 -4.49 11.21
C GLU A 158 -9.95 -3.70 10.20
N LEU A 159 -10.43 -4.38 9.18
CA LEU A 159 -11.31 -3.85 8.15
C LEU A 159 -12.45 -4.82 7.90
N ASP A 160 -13.70 -4.35 8.00
CA ASP A 160 -14.87 -5.15 7.62
C ASP A 160 -15.04 -5.14 6.10
N ARG A 161 -15.16 -6.32 5.49
CA ARG A 161 -15.45 -6.49 4.06
C ARG A 161 -16.74 -5.79 3.63
N ASN A 162 -17.71 -5.63 4.52
CA ASN A 162 -18.98 -4.98 4.25
C ASN A 162 -19.01 -3.51 4.69
N SER A 163 -17.86 -2.92 5.03
CA SER A 163 -17.77 -1.51 5.41
C SER A 163 -18.20 -0.61 4.25
N VAL A 164 -19.24 0.19 4.47
CA VAL A 164 -19.74 1.16 3.49
C VAL A 164 -18.73 2.29 3.31
N ASP A 165 -18.18 2.80 4.42
CA ASP A 165 -17.22 3.91 4.44
C ASP A 165 -15.87 3.52 3.81
N GLU A 166 -15.52 2.24 3.86
CA GLU A 166 -14.25 1.70 3.32
C GLU A 166 -14.45 0.83 2.08
N SER A 167 -15.62 0.89 1.45
CA SER A 167 -16.00 0.04 0.31
C SER A 167 -14.99 0.10 -0.85
N LEU A 168 -14.43 1.28 -1.13
CA LEU A 168 -13.38 1.43 -2.13
C LEU A 168 -12.07 0.76 -1.70
N LEU A 169 -11.66 0.88 -0.43
CA LEU A 169 -10.46 0.21 0.08
C LEU A 169 -10.61 -1.30 0.02
N VAL A 170 -11.77 -1.83 0.43
CA VAL A 170 -12.09 -3.26 0.28
C VAL A 170 -12.00 -3.68 -1.19
N SER A 171 -12.58 -2.91 -2.12
CA SER A 171 -12.49 -3.19 -3.56
C SER A 171 -11.03 -3.22 -4.03
N MET A 172 -10.20 -2.27 -3.62
CA MET A 172 -8.78 -2.25 -3.99
C MET A 172 -8.02 -3.47 -3.47
N LEU A 173 -8.23 -3.86 -2.21
CA LEU A 173 -7.59 -5.04 -1.61
C LEU A 173 -8.03 -6.33 -2.31
N LEU A 174 -9.31 -6.48 -2.62
CA LEU A 174 -9.83 -7.64 -3.37
C LEU A 174 -9.46 -7.61 -4.87
N ASN A 175 -8.84 -6.54 -5.37
CA ASN A 175 -8.29 -6.47 -6.72
C ASN A 175 -6.76 -6.65 -6.77
N VAL A 176 -6.09 -6.83 -5.61
CA VAL A 176 -4.66 -7.17 -5.55
C VAL A 176 -4.41 -8.42 -6.38
N GLU A 177 -5.25 -9.44 -6.21
CA GLU A 177 -5.34 -10.61 -7.09
C GLU A 177 -6.75 -10.77 -7.65
N SER A 178 -6.86 -11.36 -8.85
CA SER A 178 -8.13 -11.38 -9.60
C SER A 178 -9.21 -12.28 -9.00
N ASP A 179 -8.81 -13.31 -8.26
CA ASP A 179 -9.68 -14.35 -7.68
C ASP A 179 -10.15 -14.03 -6.26
N LEU A 180 -9.54 -13.05 -5.57
CA LEU A 180 -9.86 -12.72 -4.17
C LEU A 180 -11.32 -12.32 -3.94
N LYS A 181 -11.95 -11.69 -4.94
CA LYS A 181 -13.36 -11.25 -4.86
C LYS A 181 -14.33 -12.40 -4.61
N ASP A 182 -13.97 -13.60 -5.07
CA ASP A 182 -14.82 -14.79 -4.99
C ASP A 182 -14.51 -15.66 -3.77
N ILE A 183 -13.59 -15.21 -2.91
CA ILE A 183 -13.13 -15.96 -1.72
C ILE A 183 -13.72 -15.35 -0.45
N ASP A 184 -14.63 -16.06 0.19
CA ASP A 184 -15.27 -15.68 1.47
C ASP A 184 -14.50 -16.21 2.69
N GLU A 185 -13.25 -15.78 2.81
CA GLU A 185 -12.34 -16.11 3.91
C GLU A 185 -11.67 -14.84 4.45
N PRO A 186 -11.24 -14.84 5.74
CA PRO A 186 -10.46 -13.73 6.26
C PRO A 186 -9.12 -13.65 5.54
N MET A 187 -8.63 -12.43 5.39
CA MET A 187 -7.41 -12.12 4.65
C MET A 187 -6.54 -11.18 5.46
N VAL A 188 -5.22 -11.38 5.46
CA VAL A 188 -4.27 -10.40 6.00
C VAL A 188 -3.32 -9.92 4.91
N PHE A 189 -3.32 -8.61 4.68
CA PHE A 189 -2.45 -7.95 3.72
C PHE A 189 -1.32 -7.25 4.48
N GLY A 190 -0.07 -7.49 4.08
CA GLY A 190 1.06 -6.69 4.53
C GLY A 190 1.18 -5.43 3.68
N VAL A 191 0.93 -4.26 4.27
CA VAL A 191 0.99 -2.96 3.60
C VAL A 191 2.24 -2.20 4.03
N PHE A 192 3.03 -1.73 3.08
CA PHE A 192 4.33 -1.11 3.35
C PHE A 192 4.70 -0.05 2.29
N GLY A 193 5.77 0.70 2.55
CA GLY A 193 6.27 1.72 1.64
C GLY A 193 5.24 2.83 1.38
N ARG A 194 5.14 3.32 0.14
CA ARG A 194 4.11 4.29 -0.26
C ARG A 194 2.79 3.61 -0.62
N PHE A 195 2.28 2.87 0.36
CA PHE A 195 0.98 2.18 0.34
C PHE A 195 0.84 1.04 -0.68
N ARG A 196 1.83 0.13 -0.67
CA ARG A 196 1.84 -1.10 -1.45
C ARG A 196 1.35 -2.27 -0.60
N ALA A 197 0.34 -2.99 -1.08
CA ALA A 197 -0.20 -4.18 -0.43
C ALA A 197 0.37 -5.45 -1.08
N LEU A 198 0.96 -6.34 -0.29
CA LEU A 198 1.32 -7.69 -0.75
C LEU A 198 0.08 -8.54 -1.01
N GLU A 199 0.27 -9.64 -1.75
CA GLU A 199 -0.72 -10.72 -1.81
C GLU A 199 -1.09 -11.18 -0.39
N PRO A 200 -2.38 -11.42 -0.11
CA PRO A 200 -2.81 -11.71 1.25
C PRO A 200 -2.51 -13.15 1.67
N LEU A 201 -2.32 -13.36 2.97
CA LEU A 201 -2.49 -14.68 3.56
C LEU A 201 -3.99 -14.94 3.79
N LEU A 202 -4.47 -16.10 3.35
CA LEU A 202 -5.90 -16.45 3.31
C LEU A 202 -6.20 -17.65 4.19
N ALA A 203 -7.25 -17.59 5.02
CA ALA A 203 -7.74 -18.73 5.81
C ALA A 203 -6.62 -19.50 6.53
N LYS A 204 -6.34 -20.75 6.12
CA LYS A 204 -5.27 -21.59 6.69
C LYS A 204 -3.86 -21.04 6.45
N GLY A 205 -3.70 -20.20 5.45
CA GLY A 205 -2.48 -19.45 5.18
C GLY A 205 -2.20 -18.38 6.25
N ILE A 206 -3.19 -17.97 7.05
CA ILE A 206 -2.99 -17.14 8.24
C ILE A 206 -2.43 -18.04 9.34
N SER A 207 -1.13 -18.31 9.26
CA SER A 207 -0.37 -19.16 10.16
C SER A 207 0.83 -18.40 10.73
N GLU A 208 1.32 -18.84 11.89
CA GLU A 208 2.52 -18.28 12.52
C GLU A 208 3.74 -18.31 11.57
N GLU A 209 3.91 -19.40 10.82
CA GLU A 209 4.98 -19.56 9.83
C GLU A 209 4.87 -18.52 8.70
N ASN A 210 3.70 -18.39 8.06
CA ASN A 210 3.54 -17.49 6.93
C ASN A 210 3.57 -16.01 7.33
N ILE A 211 3.09 -15.69 8.53
CA ILE A 211 3.20 -14.33 9.07
C ILE A 211 4.68 -13.99 9.31
N ASN A 212 5.47 -14.92 9.87
CA ASN A 212 6.91 -14.69 10.01
C ASN A 212 7.62 -14.55 8.65
N LEU A 213 7.26 -15.35 7.64
CA LEU A 213 7.80 -15.19 6.27
C LEU A 213 7.48 -13.80 5.68
N MET A 214 6.28 -13.28 5.96
CA MET A 214 5.92 -11.91 5.55
C MET A 214 6.76 -10.87 6.28
N ILE A 215 7.02 -11.06 7.58
CA ILE A 215 7.89 -10.17 8.37
C ILE A 215 9.33 -10.22 7.84
N ASP A 216 9.86 -11.43 7.59
CA ASP A 216 11.20 -11.65 7.03
C ASP A 216 11.38 -10.92 5.69
N PHE A 217 10.35 -10.89 4.84
CA PHE A 217 10.38 -10.12 3.61
C PHE A 217 10.56 -8.62 3.87
N PHE A 218 9.87 -8.05 4.86
CA PHE A 218 9.99 -6.63 5.19
C PHE A 218 11.30 -6.26 5.87
N THR A 219 11.92 -7.19 6.60
CA THR A 219 13.20 -7.03 7.30
C THR A 219 14.42 -7.45 6.47
N ALA A 220 14.19 -8.01 5.28
CA ALA A 220 15.26 -8.33 4.34
C ALA A 220 16.02 -7.08 3.89
N ASP A 221 17.28 -7.28 3.51
CA ASP A 221 18.09 -6.22 2.90
C ASP A 221 17.60 -5.91 1.49
N CYS A 222 17.63 -4.63 1.12
CA CYS A 222 17.20 -4.22 -0.22
C CYS A 222 18.18 -4.76 -1.29
N SER A 223 17.78 -5.80 -2.02
CA SER A 223 18.52 -6.31 -3.16
C SER A 223 18.06 -5.65 -4.47
N CYS A 224 18.92 -5.62 -5.50
CA CYS A 224 18.53 -5.11 -6.82
C CYS A 224 17.35 -5.88 -7.44
N LEU A 225 17.23 -7.18 -7.15
CA LEU A 225 16.10 -8.00 -7.63
C LEU A 225 14.76 -7.52 -7.06
N ILE A 226 14.76 -7.07 -5.80
CA ILE A 226 13.57 -6.49 -5.15
C ILE A 226 13.20 -5.14 -5.78
N LYS A 227 14.19 -4.37 -6.25
CA LYS A 227 13.96 -3.07 -6.90
C LYS A 227 13.29 -3.20 -8.26
N ASP A 228 13.65 -4.23 -9.02
CA ASP A 228 13.13 -4.44 -10.37
C ASP A 228 11.75 -5.17 -10.37
N HIS A 229 11.45 -5.95 -9.33
CA HIS A 229 10.24 -6.77 -9.24
C HIS A 229 9.63 -6.75 -7.83
N LEU A 230 9.31 -5.56 -7.33
CA LEU A 230 8.71 -5.43 -6.00
C LEU A 230 7.30 -6.09 -6.00
N PRO A 231 7.02 -7.09 -5.16
CA PRO A 231 5.72 -7.77 -5.15
C PRO A 231 4.60 -6.88 -4.60
N GLY A 232 3.36 -7.22 -4.94
CA GLY A 232 2.16 -6.52 -4.46
C GLY A 232 1.57 -5.51 -5.46
N SER A 233 0.62 -4.72 -5.00
CA SER A 233 -0.09 -3.70 -5.78
C SER A 233 -0.17 -2.38 -5.01
N SER A 234 -0.02 -1.24 -5.70
CA SER A 234 -0.31 0.06 -5.07
C SER A 234 -1.79 0.23 -4.76
N ILE A 235 -2.07 0.72 -3.57
CA ILE A 235 -3.41 1.16 -3.16
C ILE A 235 -3.52 2.66 -3.42
N LEU A 236 -4.73 3.14 -3.74
CA LEU A 236 -4.98 4.57 -3.91
C LEU A 236 -4.82 5.29 -2.57
N CYS A 237 -3.90 6.24 -2.49
CA CYS A 237 -3.65 7.10 -1.33
C CYS A 237 -3.24 8.51 -1.76
N ASN A 238 -3.25 9.41 -0.78
CA ASN A 238 -2.53 10.66 -0.91
C ASN A 238 -1.02 10.40 -0.98
N THR A 239 -0.29 11.25 -1.68
CA THR A 239 1.14 11.17 -2.01
C THR A 239 1.98 12.08 -1.11
N ASN A 240 1.43 12.54 0.02
CA ASN A 240 2.19 13.33 0.99
C ASN A 240 3.07 12.41 1.85
N TRP A 241 4.13 11.87 1.24
CA TRP A 241 5.11 10.97 1.85
C TRP A 241 6.42 11.70 2.19
N GLU A 242 6.37 13.02 2.38
CA GLU A 242 7.55 13.84 2.66
C GLU A 242 8.00 13.67 4.11
N ASP A 243 9.31 13.55 4.32
CA ASP A 243 9.96 13.47 5.63
C ASP A 243 9.42 12.36 6.58
N PRO A 244 9.40 11.07 6.15
CA PRO A 244 9.05 9.98 7.05
C PRO A 244 10.04 9.90 8.23
N GLN A 245 9.54 9.48 9.39
CA GLN A 245 10.42 9.18 10.53
C GLN A 245 11.34 8.00 10.19
N PRO A 246 12.54 7.93 10.80
CA PRO A 246 13.42 6.80 10.63
C PRO A 246 12.71 5.47 10.94
N ALA A 247 12.98 4.44 10.14
CA ALA A 247 12.34 3.14 10.33
C ALA A 247 12.68 2.56 11.70
N LEU A 248 11.66 2.24 12.49
CA LEU A 248 11.81 1.78 13.88
C LEU A 248 12.51 0.42 13.97
N VAL A 249 12.39 -0.39 12.91
CA VAL A 249 13.08 -1.69 12.78
C VAL A 249 14.60 -1.57 12.91
N ASN A 250 15.19 -0.45 12.48
CA ASN A 250 16.64 -0.25 12.55
C ASN A 250 17.13 -0.28 14.00
N SER A 251 16.39 0.33 14.93
CA SER A 251 16.74 0.31 16.36
C SER A 251 16.72 -1.09 16.98
N ILE A 252 15.83 -1.97 16.49
CA ILE A 252 15.74 -3.37 16.93
C ILE A 252 16.94 -4.16 16.41
N LEU A 253 17.28 -4.00 15.13
CA LEU A 253 18.39 -4.71 14.50
C LEU A 253 19.75 -4.26 15.03
N ASP A 254 19.93 -2.96 15.29
CA ASP A 254 21.15 -2.40 15.88
C ASP A 254 21.41 -2.97 17.29
N ALA A 255 20.35 -3.26 18.04
CA ALA A 255 20.44 -3.84 19.38
C ALA A 255 20.61 -5.38 19.38
N ASN A 256 20.28 -6.05 18.27
CA ASN A 256 20.21 -7.51 18.16
C ASN A 256 20.82 -7.97 16.82
N SER A 257 22.14 -7.97 16.72
CA SER A 257 22.85 -8.23 15.45
C SER A 257 22.63 -9.65 14.91
N GLU A 258 22.23 -10.59 15.76
CA GLU A 258 21.84 -11.96 15.39
C GLU A 258 20.54 -12.03 14.57
N LEU A 259 19.71 -10.99 14.60
CA LEU A 259 18.49 -10.90 13.80
C LEU A 259 18.75 -10.37 12.38
N MET A 260 19.98 -9.94 12.07
CA MET A 260 20.31 -9.51 10.73
C MET A 260 20.42 -10.72 9.79
N HIS A 261 19.63 -10.72 8.72
CA HIS A 261 19.85 -11.65 7.61
C HIS A 261 21.22 -11.35 6.98
N HIS A 262 22.12 -12.33 7.01
CA HIS A 262 23.43 -12.27 6.35
C HIS A 262 23.36 -12.77 4.90
#